data_AF-A0A8T5BGA3-F1
#
_entry.id   AF-A0A8T5BGA3-F1
#
_cell.length_a   1.000
_cell.length_b   1.000
_cell.length_c   1.000
_cell.angle_alpha   90.00
_cell.angle_beta   90.00
_cell.angle_gamma   90.00
#
_symmetry.space_group_name_H-M   'P 1'
#
loop_
_entity.id
_entity.type
_entity.pdbx_description
1 polymer ?
#
loop_
_entity_poly.entity_id
_entity_poly.type
_entity_poly.pdbx_seq_one_letter_code
_entity_poly.pdbx_strand_id
1 'polypeptide(L)'
;MSLHNGYLTNRQFNIWNMLREGLSQSEIARRLNITRQAVNQMISSIPEKITMALMDAAKLNRIEPRYIDNKKGILFGWSIDFQTEVIIALNSEGLQIWYQHNLGNCKICPNKRECKRNLLKNAKNLGITLKWRERRLSPSKLSSLIFSKIKAES
;
A
#
# COMPACT_ATOMS: atom_id res chain seq x y z
N MET A 1 1.35 6.64 -18.82
CA MET A 1 1.00 5.22 -18.59
C MET A 1 1.18 4.93 -17.11
N SER A 2 0.11 4.56 -16.40
CA SER A 2 0.26 4.18 -14.99
C SER A 2 0.77 2.74 -14.89
N LEU A 3 1.72 2.47 -13.98
CA LEU A 3 2.33 1.15 -13.74
C LEU A 3 1.31 0.03 -13.46
N HIS A 4 0.06 0.36 -13.15
CA HIS A 4 -1.01 -0.61 -12.91
C HIS A 4 -1.36 -1.45 -14.13
N ASN A 5 -1.24 -0.89 -15.35
CA ASN A 5 -1.66 -1.55 -16.59
C ASN A 5 -0.78 -2.76 -16.95
N GLY A 6 0.39 -2.91 -16.32
CA GLY A 6 1.27 -4.07 -16.54
C GLY A 6 0.75 -5.36 -15.90
N TYR A 7 -0.09 -5.28 -14.87
CA TYR A 7 -0.55 -6.45 -14.11
C TYR A 7 -2.08 -6.58 -14.09
N LEU A 8 -2.78 -5.48 -13.81
CA LEU A 8 -4.24 -5.43 -13.75
C LEU A 8 -4.76 -4.60 -14.93
N THR A 9 -5.85 -5.07 -15.55
CA THR A 9 -6.59 -4.18 -16.46
C THR A 9 -7.26 -3.06 -15.66
N ASN A 10 -7.58 -1.93 -16.31
CA ASN A 10 -8.33 -0.84 -15.67
C ASN A 10 -9.61 -1.34 -14.96
N ARG A 11 -10.29 -2.32 -15.57
CA ARG A 11 -11.51 -2.91 -15.01
C ARG A 11 -11.22 -3.75 -13.77
N GLN A 12 -10.19 -4.59 -13.80
CA GLN A 12 -9.76 -5.37 -12.64
C GLN A 12 -9.31 -4.46 -11.49
N PHE A 13 -8.56 -3.41 -11.80
CA PHE A 13 -8.11 -2.43 -10.82
C PHE A 13 -9.28 -1.70 -10.15
N ASN A 14 -10.28 -1.29 -10.93
CA ASN A 14 -11.49 -0.65 -10.39
C ASN A 14 -12.30 -1.61 -9.48
N ILE A 15 -12.49 -2.86 -9.91
CA ILE A 15 -13.13 -3.90 -9.09
C ILE A 15 -12.37 -4.11 -7.77
N TRP A 16 -11.05 -4.20 -7.84
CA TRP A 16 -10.21 -4.37 -6.66
C TRP A 16 -10.31 -3.19 -5.69
N ASN A 17 -10.32 -1.95 -6.17
CA ASN A 17 -10.52 -0.77 -5.32
C ASN A 17 -11.88 -0.82 -4.60
N MET A 18 -12.96 -1.18 -5.31
CA MET A 18 -14.28 -1.33 -4.68
C MET A 18 -14.30 -2.43 -3.60
N LEU A 19 -13.61 -3.56 -3.82
CA LEU A 19 -13.47 -4.60 -2.80
C LEU A 19 -12.75 -4.09 -1.55
N ARG A 20 -11.68 -3.30 -1.73
CA ARG A 20 -10.94 -2.69 -0.62
C ARG A 20 -11.74 -1.66 0.16
N GLU A 21 -12.68 -0.99 -0.50
CA GLU A 21 -13.65 -0.08 0.13
C GLU A 21 -14.76 -0.83 0.89
N GLY A 22 -14.79 -2.16 0.82
CA GLY A 22 -15.74 -3.01 1.55
C GLY A 22 -17.00 -3.39 0.78
N LEU A 23 -17.07 -3.11 -0.53
CA LEU A 23 -18.22 -3.51 -1.33
C LEU A 23 -18.28 -5.03 -1.54
N SER A 24 -19.49 -5.58 -1.48
CA SER A 24 -19.77 -6.94 -1.88
C SER A 24 -19.73 -7.13 -3.41
N GLN A 25 -19.49 -8.36 -3.87
CA GLN A 25 -19.55 -8.68 -5.30
C GLN A 25 -20.91 -8.32 -5.95
N SER A 26 -22.00 -8.44 -5.19
CA SER A 26 -23.36 -8.09 -5.66
C SER A 26 -23.51 -6.58 -5.88
N GLU A 27 -22.96 -5.76 -4.98
CA GLU A 27 -22.97 -4.31 -5.15
C GLU A 27 -22.09 -3.86 -6.32
N ILE A 28 -20.93 -4.49 -6.47
CA ILE A 28 -20.03 -4.25 -7.62
C ILE A 28 -20.72 -4.64 -8.93
N ALA A 29 -21.38 -5.80 -8.98
CA ALA A 29 -22.13 -6.26 -10.14
C ALA A 29 -23.21 -5.25 -10.54
N ARG A 30 -23.98 -4.75 -9.56
CA ARG A 30 -25.00 -3.71 -9.77
C ARG A 30 -24.38 -2.40 -10.28
N ARG A 31 -23.29 -1.92 -9.67
CA ARG A 31 -22.61 -0.68 -10.09
C ARG A 31 -22.03 -0.76 -11.51
N LEU A 32 -21.54 -1.93 -11.89
CA LEU A 32 -20.93 -2.17 -13.21
C LEU A 32 -21.91 -2.68 -14.27
N ASN A 33 -23.20 -2.83 -13.92
CA ASN A 33 -24.25 -3.39 -14.77
C ASN A 33 -23.85 -4.73 -15.41
N ILE A 34 -23.36 -5.66 -14.60
CA ILE A 34 -22.94 -7.01 -15.04
C ILE A 34 -23.43 -8.08 -14.04
N THR A 35 -23.28 -9.35 -14.40
CA THR A 35 -23.64 -10.46 -13.52
C THR A 35 -22.62 -10.64 -12.41
N ARG A 36 -23.07 -11.22 -11.29
CA ARG A 36 -22.18 -11.63 -10.19
C ARG A 36 -21.16 -12.67 -10.65
N GLN A 37 -21.52 -13.58 -11.56
CA GLN A 37 -20.56 -14.54 -12.13
C GLN A 37 -19.43 -13.83 -12.87
N ALA A 38 -19.74 -12.81 -13.68
CA ALA A 38 -18.72 -12.02 -14.39
C ALA A 38 -17.78 -11.30 -13.40
N VAL A 39 -18.31 -10.74 -12.32
CA VAL A 39 -17.50 -10.15 -11.23
C VAL A 39 -16.57 -11.21 -10.62
N ASN A 40 -17.10 -12.39 -10.28
CA ASN A 40 -16.30 -13.45 -9.67
C ASN A 40 -15.16 -13.94 -10.58
N GLN A 41 -15.45 -14.12 -11.88
CA GLN A 41 -14.43 -14.47 -12.88
C GLN A 41 -13.34 -13.41 -13.00
N MET A 42 -13.69 -12.12 -12.91
CA MET A 42 -12.69 -11.05 -12.97
C MET A 42 -11.84 -10.96 -11.70
N ILE A 43 -12.39 -11.29 -10.53
CA ILE A 43 -11.69 -11.24 -9.24
C ILE A 43 -10.72 -12.40 -9.06
N SER A 44 -10.97 -13.57 -9.64
CA SER A 44 -10.21 -14.79 -9.38
C SER A 44 -8.69 -14.64 -9.62
N SER A 45 -8.30 -13.86 -10.63
CA SER A 45 -6.88 -13.62 -10.97
C SER A 45 -6.26 -12.37 -10.32
N ILE A 46 -7.06 -11.54 -9.64
CA ILE A 46 -6.57 -10.28 -9.06
C ILE A 46 -5.51 -10.51 -7.97
N PRO A 47 -5.70 -11.42 -6.99
CA PRO A 47 -4.72 -11.63 -5.92
C PRO A 47 -3.34 -12.03 -6.43
N GLU A 48 -3.29 -12.92 -7.43
CA GLU A 48 -2.04 -13.38 -8.05
C GLU A 48 -1.33 -12.23 -8.77
N LYS A 49 -2.07 -11.46 -9.59
CA LYS A 49 -1.53 -10.29 -10.30
C LYS A 49 -0.99 -9.22 -9.37
N ILE A 50 -1.67 -8.96 -8.26
CA ILE A 50 -1.19 -8.02 -7.22
C ILE A 50 0.09 -8.56 -6.59
N THR A 51 0.12 -9.86 -6.27
CA THR A 51 1.29 -10.50 -5.67
C THR A 51 2.50 -10.40 -6.59
N MET A 52 2.32 -10.68 -7.88
CA MET A 52 3.36 -10.49 -8.92
C MET A 52 3.86 -9.04 -8.96
N ALA A 53 2.95 -8.06 -9.01
CA ALA A 53 3.33 -6.65 -9.04
C ALA A 53 4.17 -6.23 -7.82
N LEU A 54 3.80 -6.70 -6.63
CA LEU A 54 4.53 -6.41 -5.40
C LEU A 54 5.88 -7.13 -5.34
N MET A 55 5.95 -8.39 -5.77
CA MET A 55 7.18 -9.18 -5.81
C MET A 55 8.19 -8.63 -6.82
N ASP A 56 7.73 -8.25 -8.02
CA ASP A 56 8.59 -7.66 -9.04
C ASP A 56 9.16 -6.33 -8.56
N ALA A 57 8.34 -5.50 -7.90
CA ALA A 57 8.78 -4.28 -7.25
C ALA A 57 9.85 -4.55 -6.18
N ALA A 58 9.63 -5.57 -5.34
CA ALA A 58 10.59 -5.95 -4.30
C ALA A 58 11.92 -6.40 -4.91
N LYS A 59 11.87 -7.25 -5.94
CA LYS A 59 13.05 -7.74 -6.66
C LYS A 59 13.85 -6.61 -7.29
N LEU A 60 13.18 -5.71 -8.02
CA LEU A 60 13.82 -4.56 -8.67
C LEU A 60 14.49 -3.60 -7.69
N ASN A 61 14.00 -3.55 -6.44
CA ASN A 61 14.50 -2.66 -5.40
C ASN A 61 15.34 -3.39 -4.33
N ARG A 62 15.73 -4.65 -4.57
CA ARG A 62 16.54 -5.47 -3.65
C ARG A 62 15.95 -5.51 -2.23
N ILE A 63 14.63 -5.65 -2.17
CA ILE A 63 13.86 -5.81 -0.95
C ILE A 63 13.59 -7.30 -0.77
N GLU A 64 13.95 -7.84 0.37
CA GLU A 64 13.59 -9.19 0.79
C GLU A 64 12.14 -9.20 1.30
N PRO A 65 11.20 -9.86 0.61
CA PRO A 65 9.81 -9.94 1.07
C PRO A 65 9.70 -10.75 2.35
N ARG A 66 8.97 -10.23 3.34
CA ARG A 66 8.68 -10.91 4.61
C ARG A 66 7.22 -11.27 4.76
N TYR A 67 6.32 -10.44 4.23
CA TYR A 67 4.88 -10.66 4.30
C TYR A 67 4.17 -9.95 3.15
N ILE A 68 3.08 -10.53 2.66
CA ILE A 68 2.26 -9.98 1.57
C ILE A 68 0.77 -10.09 1.94
N ASP A 69 0.06 -8.98 1.88
CA ASP A 69 -1.40 -8.91 1.88
C ASP A 69 -1.87 -8.43 0.51
N ASN A 70 -2.22 -9.37 -0.36
CA ASN A 70 -2.70 -9.08 -1.71
C ASN A 70 -4.11 -8.47 -1.75
N LYS A 71 -4.91 -8.61 -0.69
CA LYS A 71 -6.23 -7.98 -0.59
C LYS A 71 -6.06 -6.47 -0.39
N LYS A 72 -5.15 -6.08 0.51
CA LYS A 72 -4.79 -4.67 0.74
C LYS A 72 -3.79 -4.12 -0.29
N GLY A 73 -3.11 -5.00 -1.02
CA GLY A 73 -2.07 -4.62 -1.99
C GLY A 73 -0.80 -4.13 -1.32
N ILE A 74 -0.39 -4.79 -0.24
CA ILE A 74 0.74 -4.40 0.59
C ILE A 74 1.76 -5.54 0.67
N LEU A 75 3.04 -5.23 0.55
CA LEU A 75 4.16 -6.10 0.86
C LEU A 75 5.04 -5.43 1.90
N PHE A 76 5.36 -6.17 2.95
CA PHE A 76 6.38 -5.83 3.94
C PHE A 76 7.67 -6.55 3.61
N GLY A 77 8.78 -5.84 3.68
CA GLY A 77 10.08 -6.42 3.42
C GLY A 77 11.22 -5.71 4.14
N TRP A 78 12.42 -6.17 3.85
CA TRP A 78 13.67 -5.61 4.35
C TRP A 78 14.53 -5.15 3.19
N SER A 79 14.97 -3.90 3.22
CA SER A 79 15.94 -3.41 2.24
C SER A 79 17.32 -3.89 2.63
N ILE A 80 17.96 -4.65 1.74
CA ILE A 80 19.35 -5.08 1.93
C ILE A 80 20.28 -3.86 1.84
N ASP A 81 20.00 -2.92 0.92
CA ASP A 81 20.87 -1.77 0.67
C ASP A 81 20.80 -0.72 1.78
N PHE A 82 19.61 -0.48 2.33
CA PHE A 82 19.41 0.55 3.36
C PHE A 82 19.29 0.01 4.78
N GLN A 83 19.34 -1.31 4.96
CA GLN A 83 19.26 -1.99 6.26
C GLN A 83 18.06 -1.46 7.10
N THR A 84 16.90 -1.36 6.46
CA THR A 84 15.68 -0.84 7.07
C THR A 84 14.44 -1.54 6.52
N GLU A 85 13.34 -1.42 7.26
CA GLU A 85 12.05 -1.99 6.86
C GLU A 85 11.46 -1.22 5.69
N VAL A 86 10.77 -1.94 4.81
CA VAL A 86 10.15 -1.35 3.62
C VAL A 86 8.71 -1.82 3.49
N ILE A 87 7.86 -0.90 3.04
CA ILE A 87 6.51 -1.17 2.60
C ILE A 87 6.44 -0.90 1.11
N ILE A 88 6.00 -1.87 0.35
CA ILE A 88 5.55 -1.68 -1.02
C ILE A 88 4.03 -1.72 -1.01
N ALA A 89 3.39 -0.70 -1.56
CA ALA A 89 1.94 -0.58 -1.60
C ALA A 89 1.46 -0.27 -3.01
N LEU A 90 0.49 -1.04 -3.48
CA LEU A 90 -0.31 -0.70 -4.64
C LEU A 90 -1.58 0.02 -4.16
N ASN A 91 -1.87 1.18 -4.74
CA ASN A 91 -3.08 1.95 -4.48
C ASN A 91 -3.50 2.72 -5.74
N SER A 92 -4.56 3.53 -5.64
CA SER A 92 -5.11 4.35 -6.72
C SER A 92 -4.11 5.32 -7.37
N GLU A 93 -3.02 5.68 -6.69
CA GLU A 93 -1.99 6.59 -7.20
C GLU A 93 -0.82 5.88 -7.86
N GLY A 94 -0.59 4.60 -7.56
CA GLY A 94 0.64 3.96 -7.99
C GLY A 94 0.99 2.71 -7.21
N LEU A 95 1.97 2.01 -7.73
CA LEU A 95 2.89 1.25 -6.91
C LEU A 95 3.82 2.26 -6.20
N GLN A 96 3.90 2.21 -4.87
CA GLN A 96 4.67 3.11 -4.03
C GLN A 96 5.58 2.29 -3.10
N ILE A 97 6.81 2.74 -2.88
CA ILE A 97 7.80 2.07 -2.02
C ILE A 97 8.24 3.04 -0.93
N TRP A 98 8.06 2.65 0.32
CA TRP A 98 8.41 3.48 1.48
C TRP A 98 9.39 2.76 2.38
N TYR A 99 10.52 3.42 2.61
CA TYR A 99 11.52 3.00 3.57
C TYR A 99 11.19 3.57 4.95
N GLN A 100 11.28 2.76 5.98
CA GLN A 100 11.14 3.22 7.35
C GLN A 100 12.28 4.18 7.65
N HIS A 101 11.93 5.42 8.02
CA HIS A 101 12.90 6.47 8.28
C HIS A 101 12.97 6.77 9.78
N ASN A 102 13.50 5.84 10.56
CA ASN A 102 13.57 5.92 12.02
C ASN A 102 14.81 6.68 12.56
N LEU A 103 15.90 6.77 11.77
CA LEU A 103 17.18 7.35 12.23
C LEU A 103 17.40 8.83 11.84
N GLY A 104 16.45 9.48 11.18
CA GLY A 104 16.60 10.87 10.72
C GLY A 104 16.64 11.92 11.84
N ASN A 105 17.60 12.85 11.78
CA ASN A 105 17.60 14.05 12.63
C ASN A 105 16.56 15.08 12.14
N CYS A 106 15.31 14.86 12.53
CA CYS A 106 14.18 15.72 12.18
C CYS A 106 14.25 17.15 12.74
N LYS A 107 15.24 17.51 13.58
CA LYS A 107 15.38 18.88 14.10
C LYS A 107 15.99 19.82 13.06
N ILE A 108 16.92 19.30 12.26
CA ILE A 108 17.68 20.08 11.26
C ILE A 108 17.28 19.76 9.82
N CYS A 109 16.33 18.84 9.61
CA CYS A 109 15.92 18.42 8.27
C CYS A 109 15.09 19.52 7.57
N PRO A 110 15.54 20.07 6.42
CA PRO A 110 14.79 21.10 5.69
C PRO A 110 13.45 20.56 5.15
N ASN A 111 13.41 19.27 4.80
CA ASN A 111 12.23 18.62 4.22
C ASN A 111 11.25 18.08 5.28
N LYS A 112 11.41 18.45 6.57
CA LYS A 112 10.62 17.90 7.68
C LYS A 112 9.11 18.04 7.48
N ARG A 113 8.66 19.22 7.02
CA ARG A 113 7.22 19.50 6.82
C ARG A 113 6.65 18.62 5.71
N GLU A 114 7.36 18.52 4.60
CA GLU A 114 6.97 17.69 3.48
C GLU A 114 6.99 16.19 3.84
N CYS A 115 8.07 15.71 4.46
CA CYS A 115 8.19 14.35 4.95
C CYS A 115 7.00 13.98 5.86
N LYS A 116 6.63 14.86 6.80
CA LYS A 116 5.47 14.66 7.67
C LYS A 116 4.15 14.61 6.90
N ARG A 117 3.95 15.53 5.95
CA ARG A 117 2.74 15.57 5.11
C ARG A 117 2.61 14.27 4.32
N ASN A 118 3.70 13.81 3.72
CA ASN A 118 3.74 12.58 2.95
C ASN A 118 3.41 11.40 3.86
N LEU A 119 4.06 11.25 5.02
CA LEU A 119 3.76 10.18 6.00
C LEU A 119 2.28 10.14 6.43
N LEU A 120 1.64 11.30 6.63
CA LEU A 120 0.23 11.36 7.02
C LEU A 120 -0.71 10.97 5.86
N LYS A 121 -0.43 11.45 4.64
CA LYS A 121 -1.16 11.07 3.43
C LYS A 121 -1.06 9.55 3.20
N ASN A 122 0.16 9.06 3.33
CA ASN A 122 0.55 7.67 3.20
C ASN A 122 -0.17 6.76 4.20
N ALA A 123 -0.16 7.11 5.49
CA ALA A 123 -0.91 6.38 6.52
C ALA A 123 -2.41 6.28 6.15
N LYS A 124 -3.02 7.38 5.70
CA LYS A 124 -4.42 7.38 5.25
C LYS A 124 -4.64 6.43 4.07
N ASN A 125 -3.76 6.44 3.06
CA ASN A 125 -3.87 5.58 1.88
C ASN A 125 -3.75 4.08 2.22
N LEU A 126 -3.06 3.74 3.31
CA LEU A 126 -2.97 2.37 3.83
C LEU A 126 -4.11 2.03 4.81
N GLY A 127 -5.07 2.92 5.04
CA GLY A 127 -6.16 2.69 5.99
C GLY A 127 -5.77 2.84 7.47
N ILE A 128 -4.56 3.33 7.76
CA ILE A 128 -4.06 3.46 9.13
C ILE A 128 -4.65 4.68 9.82
N THR A 129 -5.42 4.42 10.86
CA THR A 129 -6.02 5.46 11.69
C THR A 129 -5.03 5.95 12.75
N LEU A 130 -4.69 7.24 12.68
CA LEU A 130 -3.78 7.90 13.62
C LEU A 130 -4.56 8.86 14.55
N LYS A 131 -4.37 8.69 15.86
CA LYS A 131 -4.91 9.59 16.89
C LYS A 131 -4.29 10.98 16.77
N TRP A 132 -4.97 12.01 17.24
CA TRP A 132 -4.49 13.40 17.18
C TRP A 132 -3.08 13.59 17.77
N ARG A 133 -2.80 12.92 18.91
CA ARG A 133 -1.46 12.96 19.54
C ARG A 133 -0.39 12.29 18.67
N GLU A 134 -0.71 11.17 18.03
CA GLU A 134 0.19 10.44 17.14
C GLU A 134 0.54 11.28 15.89
N ARG A 135 -0.42 12.02 15.33
CA ARG A 135 -0.19 12.93 14.19
C ARG A 135 0.76 14.08 14.52
N ARG A 136 1.01 14.38 15.80
CA ARG A 136 1.93 15.44 16.25
C ARG A 136 3.38 14.97 16.39
N LEU A 137 3.66 13.66 16.32
CA LEU A 137 5.00 13.11 16.38
C LEU A 137 5.94 13.70 15.30
N SER A 138 7.25 13.61 15.56
CA SER A 138 8.26 13.89 14.54
C SER A 138 8.18 12.87 13.41
N PRO A 139 8.61 13.20 12.18
CA PRO A 139 8.56 12.27 11.04
C PRO A 139 9.14 10.88 11.35
N SER A 140 10.30 10.80 12.02
CA SER A 140 10.92 9.50 12.32
C SER A 140 10.11 8.64 13.30
N LYS A 141 9.56 9.27 14.35
CA LYS A 141 8.66 8.58 15.30
C LYS A 141 7.35 8.19 14.63
N LEU A 142 6.81 9.06 13.78
CA LEU A 142 5.60 8.81 13.02
C LEU A 142 5.77 7.65 12.03
N SER A 143 6.89 7.60 11.30
CA SER A 143 7.23 6.50 10.39
C SER A 143 7.27 5.18 11.14
N SER A 144 7.96 5.13 12.28
CA SER A 144 8.05 3.91 13.11
C SER A 144 6.68 3.45 13.62
N LEU A 145 5.83 4.38 14.05
CA LEU A 145 4.47 4.07 14.48
C LEU A 145 3.61 3.51 13.35
N ILE A 146 3.67 4.10 12.15
CA ILE A 146 2.90 3.64 10.98
C ILE A 146 3.29 2.19 10.66
N PHE A 147 4.58 1.90 10.57
CA PHE A 147 5.08 0.55 10.30
C PHE A 147 4.63 -0.46 11.36
N SER A 148 4.72 -0.08 12.64
CA SER A 148 4.26 -0.93 13.74
C SER A 148 2.76 -1.22 13.69
N LYS A 149 1.92 -0.21 13.39
CA LYS A 149 0.47 -0.40 13.27
C LYS A 149 0.11 -1.34 12.14
N ILE A 150 0.73 -1.17 10.96
CA ILE A 150 0.37 -2.03 9.82
C ILE A 150 0.79 -3.48 10.09
N LYS A 151 1.97 -3.70 10.70
CA LYS A 151 2.38 -5.05 11.13
C LYS A 151 1.43 -5.69 12.13
N ALA A 152 0.83 -4.92 13.03
CA ALA A 152 -0.14 -5.44 13.99
C ALA A 152 -1.50 -5.79 13.34
N GLU A 153 -1.78 -5.23 12.15
CA GLU A 153 -3.00 -5.48 11.36
C GLU A 153 -2.78 -6.50 10.22
N SER A 154 -1.59 -7.12 10.16
CA SER A 154 -1.12 -8.04 9.13
C SER A 154 -0.95 -9.45 9.70
#